data_AF-A1ZY83-F1
#
_entry.id   AF-A1ZY83-F1
#
_cell.length_a   1.000
_cell.length_b   1.000
_cell.length_c   1.000
_cell.angle_alpha   90.00
_cell.angle_beta   90.00
_cell.angle_gamma   90.00
#
_symmetry.space_group_name_H-M   'P 1'
#
loop_
_entity.id
_entity.type
_entity.pdbx_description
1 polymer ?
#
loop_
_entity_poly.entity_id
_entity_poly.type
_entity_poly.pdbx_seq_one_letter_code
_entity_poly.pdbx_strand_id
1 'polypeptide(L)'
;MNNDKVNKIIFKSHFIMKKTDLLIYRIATGLLTLIMTFSATMYFTQYEMVSENFPKAGFPVFIIYPLAIAKILGLVAIWTDKSTMLREWAYAGFVFNLLFAIGAHAHVQDGGYAPVIVALVAVGVSYFYKHKMLKASALSD
;
A
#
# COMPACT_ATOMS: atom_id res chain seq x y z
N MET A 1 14.38 -25.51 36.06
CA MET A 1 13.41 -24.59 35.41
C MET A 1 12.24 -25.45 34.92
N ASN A 2 10.97 -25.12 35.22
CA ASN A 2 9.80 -25.95 34.84
C ASN A 2 9.58 -25.94 33.31
N ASN A 3 9.13 -27.06 32.73
CA ASN A 3 8.70 -27.22 31.34
C ASN A 3 7.74 -26.11 30.87
N ASP A 4 6.89 -25.57 31.73
CA ASP A 4 6.02 -24.44 31.37
C ASP A 4 6.82 -23.16 31.06
N LYS A 5 7.89 -22.90 31.81
CA LYS A 5 8.79 -21.77 31.53
C LYS A 5 9.59 -22.00 30.24
N VAL A 6 10.04 -23.23 30.01
CA VAL A 6 10.78 -23.61 28.79
C VAL A 6 9.87 -23.46 27.55
N ASN A 7 8.64 -23.95 27.62
CA ASN A 7 7.65 -23.82 26.54
C ASN A 7 7.30 -22.35 26.27
N LYS A 8 7.14 -21.52 27.32
CA LYS A 8 6.88 -20.09 27.17
C LYS A 8 8.05 -19.35 26.51
N ILE A 9 9.30 -19.72 26.82
CA ILE A 9 10.52 -19.15 26.22
C ILE A 9 10.65 -19.57 24.75
N ILE A 10 10.45 -20.86 24.44
CA ILE A 10 10.48 -21.39 23.07
C ILE A 10 9.38 -20.73 22.22
N PHE A 11 8.18 -20.55 22.77
CA PHE A 11 7.08 -19.89 22.08
C PHE A 11 7.36 -18.39 21.84
N LYS A 12 7.93 -17.69 22.83
CA LYS A 12 8.30 -16.28 22.72
C LYS A 12 9.41 -16.03 21.70
N SER A 13 10.38 -16.95 21.57
CA SER A 13 11.48 -16.82 20.59
C SER A 13 11.01 -16.92 19.13
N HIS A 14 9.91 -17.61 18.87
CA HIS A 14 9.29 -17.69 17.54
C HIS A 14 8.65 -16.35 17.10
N PHE A 15 8.37 -15.45 18.05
CA PHE A 15 7.59 -14.24 17.85
C PHE A 15 8.41 -12.94 17.79
N ILE A 16 9.74 -13.03 17.85
CA ILE A 16 10.62 -11.87 17.74
C ILE A 16 10.57 -11.29 16.32
N MET A 17 10.39 -9.96 16.21
CA MET A 17 10.48 -9.25 14.92
C MET A 17 11.82 -9.54 14.23
N LYS A 18 11.76 -10.16 13.05
CA LYS A 18 12.95 -10.43 12.24
C LYS A 18 13.31 -9.20 11.42
N LYS A 19 14.58 -8.83 11.39
CA LYS A 19 15.10 -7.73 10.55
C LYS A 19 14.70 -7.88 9.08
N THR A 20 14.60 -9.13 8.60
CA THR A 20 14.14 -9.48 7.25
C THR A 20 12.69 -9.05 7.00
N ASP A 21 11.80 -9.22 7.98
CA ASP A 21 10.38 -8.84 7.84
C ASP A 21 10.24 -7.32 7.69
N LEU A 22 11.00 -6.56 8.50
CA LEU A 22 11.08 -5.10 8.38
C LEU A 22 11.64 -4.66 7.02
N LEU A 23 12.67 -5.35 6.52
CA LEU A 23 13.25 -5.03 5.22
C LEU A 23 12.23 -5.25 4.09
N ILE A 24 11.54 -6.39 4.09
CA ILE A 24 10.52 -6.71 3.08
C ILE A 24 9.38 -5.68 3.13
N TYR A 25 8.90 -5.34 4.33
CA TYR A 25 7.91 -4.27 4.51
C TYR A 25 8.39 -2.94 3.91
N ARG A 26 9.62 -2.51 4.21
CA ARG A 26 10.15 -1.23 3.73
C ARG A 26 10.35 -1.21 2.21
N ILE A 27 10.81 -2.31 1.62
CA ILE A 27 10.98 -2.42 0.17
C ILE A 27 9.62 -2.37 -0.52
N ALA A 28 8.64 -3.16 -0.06
CA ALA A 28 7.30 -3.18 -0.64
C ALA A 28 6.60 -1.82 -0.51
N THR A 29 6.68 -1.21 0.67
CA THR A 29 6.10 0.12 0.93
C THR A 29 6.82 1.21 0.13
N GLY A 30 8.15 1.12 -0.01
CA GLY A 30 8.94 2.02 -0.86
C GLY A 30 8.56 1.93 -2.33
N LEU A 31 8.36 0.72 -2.85
CA LEU A 31 7.92 0.50 -4.22
C LEU A 31 6.50 1.05 -4.47
N LEU A 32 5.56 0.75 -3.55
CA LEU A 32 4.22 1.35 -3.60
C LEU A 32 4.29 2.88 -3.60
N THR A 33 5.11 3.45 -2.72
CA THR A 33 5.31 4.91 -2.59
C THR A 33 5.83 5.51 -3.89
N LEU A 34 6.83 4.89 -4.51
CA LEU A 34 7.40 5.37 -5.76
C LEU A 34 6.34 5.43 -6.86
N ILE A 35 5.58 4.35 -7.04
CA ILE A 35 4.56 4.25 -8.10
C ILE A 35 3.38 5.21 -7.83
N MET A 36 2.88 5.26 -6.59
CA MET A 36 1.75 6.11 -6.23
C MET A 36 2.10 7.60 -6.27
N THR A 37 3.30 7.98 -5.83
CA THR A 37 3.77 9.37 -5.93
C THR A 37 4.01 9.75 -7.39
N PHE A 38 4.61 8.88 -8.21
CA PHE A 38 4.76 9.15 -9.64
C PHE A 38 3.38 9.38 -10.31
N SER A 39 2.41 8.51 -10.03
CA SER A 39 1.03 8.65 -10.51
C SER A 39 0.38 9.96 -10.04
N ALA A 40 0.49 10.31 -8.76
CA ALA A 40 -0.07 11.54 -8.21
C ALA A 40 0.60 12.79 -8.81
N THR A 41 1.92 12.77 -8.97
CA THR A 41 2.67 13.85 -9.61
C THR A 41 2.20 14.07 -11.04
N MET A 42 1.98 13.00 -11.83
CA MET A 42 1.44 13.15 -13.19
C MET A 42 0.09 13.87 -13.22
N TYR A 43 -0.77 13.65 -12.21
CA TYR A 43 -2.07 14.32 -12.14
C TYR A 43 -1.91 15.83 -11.90
N PHE A 44 -0.85 16.26 -11.22
CA PHE A 44 -0.55 17.68 -11.00
C PHE A 44 0.23 18.32 -12.14
N THR A 45 1.20 17.62 -12.73
CA THR A 45 2.15 18.19 -13.70
C THR A 45 1.76 17.99 -15.16
N GLN A 46 0.88 17.02 -15.45
CA GLN A 46 0.44 16.70 -16.80
C GLN A 46 -1.09 16.62 -16.87
N TYR A 47 -1.76 17.61 -16.25
CA TYR A 47 -3.20 17.60 -16.06
C TYR A 47 -3.95 17.53 -17.39
N GLU A 48 -3.53 18.27 -18.42
CA GLU A 48 -4.16 18.30 -19.73
C GLU A 48 -4.24 16.88 -20.32
N MET A 49 -3.10 16.20 -20.42
CA MET A 49 -3.01 14.83 -20.91
C MET A 49 -3.87 13.86 -20.07
N VAL A 50 -3.86 14.00 -18.74
CA VAL A 50 -4.62 13.12 -17.85
C VAL A 50 -6.13 13.37 -18.01
N SER A 51 -6.55 14.63 -18.12
CA SER A 51 -7.94 15.05 -18.25
C SER A 51 -8.59 14.61 -19.57
N GLU A 52 -7.80 14.43 -20.63
CA GLU A 52 -8.26 13.86 -21.89
C GLU A 52 -8.46 12.35 -21.83
N ASN A 53 -7.70 11.65 -20.97
CA ASN A 53 -7.71 10.18 -20.90
C ASN A 53 -8.72 9.63 -19.89
N PHE A 54 -8.98 10.34 -18.78
CA PHE A 54 -9.95 9.92 -17.77
C PHE A 54 -11.37 9.67 -18.33
N PRO A 55 -11.94 10.57 -19.16
CA PRO A 55 -13.25 10.34 -19.77
C PRO A 55 -13.28 9.12 -20.69
N LYS A 56 -12.19 8.85 -21.43
CA LYS A 56 -12.06 7.65 -22.28
C LYS A 56 -12.12 6.37 -21.46
N ALA A 57 -11.63 6.41 -20.21
CA ALA A 57 -11.71 5.32 -19.26
C ALA A 57 -13.03 5.27 -18.46
N GLY A 58 -14.00 6.15 -18.76
CA GLY A 58 -15.30 6.21 -18.08
C GLY A 58 -15.31 7.00 -16.76
N PHE A 59 -14.26 7.79 -16.48
CA PHE A 59 -14.13 8.55 -15.24
C PHE A 59 -14.30 10.05 -15.45
N PRO A 60 -15.01 10.76 -14.56
CA PRO A 60 -15.17 12.20 -14.67
C PRO A 60 -13.90 12.95 -14.25
N VAL A 61 -13.59 14.06 -14.93
CA VAL A 61 -12.34 14.83 -14.76
C VAL A 61 -12.16 15.39 -13.33
N PHE A 62 -13.25 15.72 -12.63
CA PHE A 62 -13.17 16.32 -11.29
C PHE A 62 -12.48 15.42 -10.25
N ILE A 63 -12.40 14.10 -10.48
CA ILE A 63 -11.80 13.17 -9.51
C ILE A 63 -10.28 13.22 -9.51
N ILE A 64 -9.64 13.79 -10.55
CA ILE A 64 -8.18 13.74 -10.75
C ILE A 64 -7.45 14.30 -9.52
N TYR A 65 -7.70 15.56 -9.14
CA TYR A 65 -7.02 16.16 -7.98
C TYR A 65 -7.42 15.55 -6.63
N PRO A 66 -8.71 15.33 -6.32
CA PRO A 66 -9.09 14.61 -5.10
C PRO A 66 -8.40 13.26 -4.96
N LEU A 67 -8.28 12.50 -6.06
CA LEU A 67 -7.61 11.21 -6.07
C LEU A 67 -6.10 11.34 -5.91
N ALA A 68 -5.46 12.36 -6.49
CA ALA A 68 -4.04 12.65 -6.26
C ALA A 68 -3.77 12.97 -4.78
N ILE A 69 -4.57 13.84 -4.17
CA ILE A 69 -4.47 14.20 -2.75
C ILE A 69 -4.67 12.97 -1.88
N ALA A 70 -5.69 12.16 -2.16
CA ALA A 70 -5.97 10.92 -1.44
C ALA A 70 -4.79 9.93 -1.50
N LYS A 71 -4.10 9.81 -2.65
CA LYS A 71 -2.88 8.99 -2.77
C LYS A 71 -1.79 9.50 -1.83
N ILE A 72 -1.52 10.80 -1.79
CA ILE A 72 -0.49 11.36 -0.89
C ILE A 72 -0.87 11.15 0.58
N LEU A 73 -2.11 11.43 0.97
CA LEU A 73 -2.59 11.23 2.34
C LEU A 73 -2.53 9.76 2.76
N GLY A 74 -2.88 8.84 1.87
CA GLY A 74 -2.76 7.40 2.11
C GLY A 74 -1.32 6.97 2.37
N LEU A 75 -0.37 7.47 1.58
CA LEU A 75 1.06 7.19 1.80
C LEU A 75 1.53 7.73 3.15
N VAL A 76 1.13 8.95 3.51
CA VAL A 76 1.45 9.54 4.82
C VAL A 76 0.88 8.69 5.96
N ALA A 77 -0.36 8.20 5.83
CA ALA A 77 -0.97 7.34 6.84
C ALA A 77 -0.21 6.02 7.03
N ILE A 78 0.25 5.38 5.94
CA ILE A 78 1.03 4.14 6.01
C ILE A 78 2.41 4.38 6.63
N TRP A 79 3.13 5.43 6.21
CA TRP A 79 4.50 5.68 6.68
C TRP A 79 4.56 6.17 8.12
N THR A 80 3.63 7.07 8.50
CA THR A 80 3.63 7.63 9.85
C THR A 80 3.10 6.66 10.89
N ASP A 81 2.19 5.77 10.49
CA ASP A 81 1.60 4.75 11.34
C ASP A 81 1.03 5.28 12.67
N LYS A 82 0.60 6.54 12.70
CA LYS A 82 0.12 7.20 13.93
C LYS A 82 -1.27 6.78 14.36
N SER A 83 -2.06 6.23 13.43
CA SER A 83 -3.43 5.77 13.67
C SER A 83 -3.68 4.48 12.92
N THR A 84 -4.00 3.42 13.67
CA THR A 84 -4.42 2.12 13.11
C THR A 84 -5.56 2.30 12.13
N MET A 85 -6.59 3.08 12.48
CA MET A 85 -7.75 3.31 11.62
C MET A 85 -7.35 3.92 10.27
N LEU A 86 -6.53 4.99 10.29
CA LEU A 86 -6.12 5.66 9.06
C LEU A 86 -5.21 4.78 8.20
N ARG A 87 -4.34 3.98 8.83
CA ARG A 87 -3.51 3.00 8.11
C ARG A 87 -4.37 1.97 7.40
N GLU A 88 -5.35 1.38 8.08
CA GLU A 88 -6.24 0.38 7.47
C GLU A 88 -7.07 0.98 6.33
N TRP A 89 -7.57 2.21 6.49
CA TRP A 89 -8.27 2.93 5.43
C TRP A 89 -7.37 3.21 4.23
N ALA A 90 -6.11 3.58 4.46
CA ALA A 90 -5.15 3.81 3.40
C ALA A 90 -4.86 2.53 2.61
N TYR A 91 -4.63 1.40 3.29
CA TYR A 91 -4.43 0.11 2.62
C TYR A 91 -5.65 -0.29 1.78
N ALA A 92 -6.86 -0.21 2.34
CA ALA A 92 -8.09 -0.52 1.60
C ALA A 92 -8.28 0.41 0.40
N GLY A 93 -8.07 1.72 0.60
CA GLY A 93 -8.17 2.74 -0.45
C GLY A 93 -7.21 2.50 -1.61
N PHE A 94 -5.95 2.13 -1.32
CA PHE A 94 -4.98 1.80 -2.37
C PHE A 94 -5.37 0.53 -3.13
N VAL A 95 -5.82 -0.52 -2.44
CA VAL A 95 -6.28 -1.75 -3.10
C VAL A 95 -7.43 -1.44 -4.06
N PHE A 96 -8.47 -0.72 -3.62
CA PHE A 96 -9.57 -0.36 -4.51
C PHE A 96 -9.16 0.55 -5.65
N ASN A 97 -8.34 1.58 -5.38
CA ASN A 97 -7.80 2.45 -6.44
C ASN A 97 -7.03 1.65 -7.50
N LEU A 98 -6.22 0.67 -7.10
CA LEU A 98 -5.43 -0.16 -8.01
C LEU A 98 -6.31 -1.14 -8.80
N LEU A 99 -7.32 -1.73 -8.18
CA LEU A 99 -8.30 -2.57 -8.88
C LEU A 99 -9.07 -1.78 -9.94
N PHE A 100 -9.52 -0.56 -9.61
CA PHE A 100 -10.17 0.32 -10.59
C PHE A 100 -9.21 0.77 -11.69
N ALA A 101 -7.94 1.03 -11.37
CA ALA A 101 -6.93 1.36 -12.38
C ALA A 101 -6.68 0.20 -13.35
N ILE A 102 -6.63 -1.05 -12.87
CA ILE A 102 -6.56 -2.24 -13.75
C ILE A 102 -7.78 -2.26 -14.69
N GLY A 103 -8.99 -2.04 -14.16
CA GLY A 103 -10.21 -1.96 -14.96
C GLY A 103 -10.19 -0.82 -15.98
N ALA A 104 -9.65 0.34 -15.60
CA ALA A 104 -9.51 1.51 -16.46
C ALA A 104 -8.61 1.21 -17.66
N HIS A 105 -7.40 0.69 -17.40
CA HIS A 105 -6.48 0.26 -18.45
C HIS A 105 -7.13 -0.83 -19.33
N ALA A 106 -7.90 -1.76 -18.72
CA ALA A 106 -8.59 -2.86 -19.41
C ALA A 106 -9.60 -2.34 -20.43
N HIS A 107 -10.34 -1.32 -20.02
CA HIS A 107 -11.34 -0.68 -20.83
C HIS A 107 -10.75 0.03 -22.05
N VAL A 108 -9.64 0.76 -21.87
CA VAL A 108 -9.01 1.56 -22.94
C VAL A 108 -7.96 0.80 -23.75
N GLN A 109 -7.57 -0.40 -23.32
CA GLN A 109 -6.61 -1.29 -23.98
C GLN A 109 -5.24 -0.64 -24.26
N ASP A 110 -4.76 0.20 -23.34
CA ASP A 110 -3.53 1.00 -23.51
C ASP A 110 -2.24 0.28 -23.09
N GLY A 111 -2.33 -0.92 -22.51
CA GLY A 111 -1.17 -1.67 -22.03
C GLY A 111 -0.61 -1.20 -20.69
N GLY A 112 -1.21 -0.22 -20.01
CA GLY A 112 -0.69 0.44 -18.80
C GLY A 112 -0.75 -0.36 -17.50
N TYR A 113 -1.08 -1.66 -17.55
CA TYR A 113 -1.37 -2.49 -16.37
C TYR A 113 -0.14 -2.87 -15.53
N ALA A 114 1.04 -2.98 -16.15
CA ALA A 114 2.23 -3.50 -15.49
C ALA A 114 2.59 -2.77 -14.19
N PRO A 115 2.75 -1.42 -14.17
CA PRO A 115 3.03 -0.70 -12.92
C PRO A 115 1.89 -0.81 -11.89
N VAL A 116 0.64 -0.94 -12.35
CA VAL A 116 -0.53 -1.07 -11.46
C VAL A 116 -0.55 -2.43 -10.76
N ILE A 117 -0.26 -3.51 -11.49
CA ILE A 117 -0.17 -4.87 -10.93
C ILE A 117 0.99 -4.96 -9.93
N VAL A 118 2.15 -4.38 -10.27
CA VAL A 118 3.30 -4.32 -9.36
C VAL A 118 2.93 -3.57 -8.07
N ALA A 119 2.24 -2.42 -8.17
CA ALA A 119 1.77 -1.69 -7.01
C ALA A 119 0.73 -2.49 -6.19
N LEU A 120 -0.14 -3.26 -6.84
CA LEU A 120 -1.13 -4.10 -6.16
C LEU A 120 -0.48 -5.22 -5.34
N VAL A 121 0.54 -5.87 -5.91
CA VAL A 121 1.35 -6.84 -5.17
C VAL A 121 2.11 -6.15 -4.04
N ALA A 122 2.72 -4.99 -4.30
CA ALA A 122 3.48 -4.23 -3.31
C ALA A 122 2.62 -3.80 -2.10
N VAL A 123 1.38 -3.33 -2.33
CA VAL A 123 0.47 -2.96 -1.22
C VAL A 123 0.06 -4.20 -0.41
N GLY A 124 -0.20 -5.34 -1.05
CA GLY A 124 -0.52 -6.59 -0.36
C GLY A 124 0.64 -7.11 0.49
N VAL A 125 1.86 -7.09 -0.04
CA VAL A 125 3.07 -7.49 0.70
C VAL A 125 3.34 -6.52 1.85
N SER A 126 3.24 -5.22 1.61
CA SER A 126 3.37 -4.19 2.65
C SER A 126 2.40 -4.43 3.80
N TYR A 127 1.11 -4.62 3.49
CA TYR A 127 0.06 -4.90 4.47
C TYR A 127 0.35 -6.16 5.29
N PHE A 128 0.71 -7.26 4.63
CA PHE A 128 0.94 -8.54 5.30
C PHE A 128 2.12 -8.45 6.29
N TYR A 129 3.26 -7.91 5.86
CA TYR A 129 4.44 -7.80 6.71
C TYR A 129 4.24 -6.78 7.82
N LYS A 130 3.49 -5.70 7.58
CA LYS A 130 3.10 -4.76 8.64
C LYS A 130 2.33 -5.46 9.76
N HIS A 131 1.32 -6.23 9.41
CA HIS A 131 0.49 -6.95 10.38
C HIS A 131 1.26 -8.05 11.11
N LYS A 132 2.12 -8.77 10.38
CA LYS A 132 3.04 -9.76 10.98
C LYS A 132 3.92 -9.13 12.06
N MET A 133 4.48 -7.95 11.79
CA MET A 133 5.34 -7.22 12.74
C MET A 133 4.57 -6.64 13.94
N LEU A 134 3.34 -6.18 13.76
CA LEU A 134 2.50 -5.72 14.87
C LEU A 134 2.13 -6.88 15.80
N LYS A 135 1.73 -8.02 15.23
CA LYS A 135 1.46 -9.24 16.01
C LYS A 135 2.71 -9.71 16.76
N ALA A 136 3.88 -9.64 16.11
CA ALA A 136 5.18 -9.97 16.69
C ALA A 136 5.45 -9.18 18.00
N SER A 137 5.24 -7.87 17.92
CA SER A 137 5.47 -6.93 19.04
C SER A 137 4.47 -7.13 20.19
N ALA A 138 3.19 -7.38 19.88
CA ALA A 138 2.16 -7.57 20.91
C ALA A 138 2.33 -8.85 21.75
N LEU A 139 3.05 -9.87 21.28
CA LEU A 139 3.37 -11.07 22.08
C LEU A 139 4.72 -10.99 22.80
N SER A 140 5.53 -9.97 22.51
CA SER A 140 6.80 -9.75 23.21
C SER A 140 6.63 -8.96 24.51
N ASP A 141 5.57 -8.15 24.61
CA ASP A 141 5.16 -7.39 25.79
C ASP A 141 4.50 -8.30 26.84
#